data_AF-A0A392VTX8-F1
#
_entry.id   AF-A0A392VTX8-F1
#
_cell.length_a   1.000
_cell.length_b   1.000
_cell.length_c   1.000
_cell.angle_alpha   90.00
_cell.angle_beta   90.00
_cell.angle_gamma   90.00
#
_symmetry.space_group_name_H-M   'P 1'
#
loop_
_entity.id
_entity.type
_entity.pdbx_description
1 polymer ?
#
loop_
_entity_poly.entity_id
_entity_poly.type
_entity_poly.pdbx_seq_one_letter_code
_entity_poly.pdbx_strand_id
1 'polypeptide(L)' 'MTGKDKDYRYMATSDLLNELTKPTFRADPDLELKLKNIIIQQLDDAAGDVSGLAVK' A
#
# COMPACT_ATOMS: atom_id res chain seq x y z
N MET A 1 -8.96 -5.24 -3.36
CA MET A 1 -9.66 -5.22 -2.07
C MET A 1 -11.02 -4.50 -2.20
N THR A 2 -12.04 -5.09 -2.83
CA THR A 2 -13.24 -4.32 -3.22
C THR A 2 -14.36 -4.23 -2.16
N GLY A 3 -14.22 -4.90 -1.01
CA GLY A 3 -15.27 -4.99 0.02
C GLY A 3 -15.09 -4.15 1.29
N LYS A 4 -13.95 -3.45 1.47
CA LYS A 4 -13.73 -2.53 2.61
C LYS A 4 -14.14 -1.10 2.24
N ASP A 5 -14.34 -0.23 3.22
CA ASP A 5 -14.59 1.20 2.96
C ASP A 5 -13.43 1.84 2.17
N LYS A 6 -13.74 2.74 1.22
CA LYS A 6 -12.73 3.37 0.34
C LYS A 6 -11.74 4.20 1.16
N ASP A 7 -12.25 5.01 2.08
CA ASP A 7 -11.41 5.94 2.85
C ASP A 7 -10.50 5.17 3.80
N TYR A 8 -10.97 4.03 4.33
CA TYR A 8 -10.10 3.10 5.05
C TYR A 8 -8.96 2.56 4.18
N ARG A 9 -9.23 2.15 2.94
CA ARG A 9 -8.18 1.64 2.03
C ARG A 9 -7.20 2.74 1.61
N TYR A 10 -7.70 3.95 1.37
CA TYR A 10 -6.88 5.11 1.08
C TYR A 10 -5.95 5.43 2.26
N MET A 11 -6.50 5.50 3.48
CA MET A 11 -5.72 5.72 4.70
C MET A 11 -4.64 4.66 4.89
N ALA A 12 -4.99 3.37 4.77
CA ALA A 12 -4.03 2.28 4.91
C ALA A 12 -2.91 2.33 3.85
N THR A 13 -3.24 2.73 2.62
CA THR A 13 -2.25 2.87 1.54
C THR A 13 -1.35 4.08 1.76
N SER A 14 -1.92 5.19 2.21
CA SER A 14 -1.19 6.41 2.58
C SER A 14 -0.24 6.18 3.75
N ASP A 15 -0.69 5.48 4.79
CA ASP A 15 0.14 5.17 5.97
C ASP A 15 1.30 4.25 5.58
N LEU A 16 1.04 3.26 4.72
CA LEU A 16 2.09 2.39 4.18
C LEU A 16 3.13 3.20 3.41
N LEU A 17 2.71 4.05 2.47
CA LEU A 17 3.62 4.92 1.71
C LEU A 17 4.47 5.81 2.64
N ASN A 18 3.85 6.41 3.65
CA ASN A 18 4.55 7.24 4.63
C ASN A 18 5.56 6.44 5.47
N GLU A 19 5.31 5.16 5.75
CA GLU A 19 6.27 4.30 6.46
C GLU A 19 7.44 3.93 5.57
N LEU A 20 7.17 3.51 4.32
CA LEU A 20 8.19 3.06 3.37
C LEU A 20 9.14 4.19 2.95
N THR A 21 8.69 5.45 3.00
CA THR A 21 9.50 6.63 2.66
C THR A 21 10.44 7.08 3.79
N LYS A 22 10.34 6.49 4.99
CA LYS A 22 11.23 6.84 6.10
C LYS A 22 12.66 6.37 5.81
N PRO A 23 13.69 7.19 6.09
CA PRO A 23 15.09 6.81 5.87
C PRO A 23 15.54 5.66 6.80
N THR A 24 14.80 5.42 7.87
CA THR A 24 15.04 4.33 8.82
C THR A 24 14.35 3.02 8.43
N PHE A 25 13.51 3.03 7.41
CA PHE A 25 12.79 1.83 6.98
C PHE A 25 13.79 0.78 6.47
N ARG A 26 13.64 -0.45 6.97
CA ARG A 26 14.41 -1.61 6.53
C ARG A 26 13.45 -2.77 6.40
N ALA A 27 13.53 -3.49 5.29
CA ALA A 27 12.79 -4.71 5.08
C ALA A 27 13.73 -5.91 5.07
N ASP A 28 13.32 -6.97 5.77
CA ASP A 28 13.90 -8.30 5.57
C ASP A 28 13.20 -8.99 4.39
N PRO A 29 13.75 -10.10 3.87
CA PRO A 29 13.19 -10.78 2.70
C PRO A 29 11.72 -11.22 2.86
N ASP A 30 11.31 -11.58 4.08
CA ASP A 30 9.94 -12.00 4.36
C ASP A 30 8.97 -10.80 4.34
N LEU A 31 9.42 -9.66 4.85
CA LEU A 31 8.67 -8.40 4.80
C LEU A 31 8.57 -7.89 3.37
N GLU A 32 9.65 -7.94 2.58
CA GLU A 32 9.61 -7.56 1.15
C GLU A 32 8.58 -8.38 0.37
N LEU A 33 8.50 -9.69 0.61
CA LEU A 33 7.52 -10.55 -0.04
C LEU A 33 6.08 -10.16 0.31
N LYS A 34 5.81 -9.85 1.59
CA LYS A 34 4.50 -9.38 2.04
C LYS A 34 4.15 -8.03 1.44
N LEU A 35 5.09 -7.09 1.45
CA LEU A 35 4.92 -5.75 0.88
C LEU A 35 4.62 -5.81 -0.60
N LYS A 36 5.37 -6.60 -1.37
CA LYS A 36 5.11 -6.82 -2.79
C LYS A 36 3.66 -7.26 -3.04
N ASN A 37 3.19 -8.26 -2.30
CA ASN A 37 1.83 -8.77 -2.48
C ASN A 37 0.77 -7.71 -2.12
N ILE A 38 0.99 -6.93 -1.06
CA ILE A 38 0.08 -5.86 -0.64
C ILE A 38 0.04 -4.73 -1.67
N ILE A 39 1.20 -4.28 -2.16
CA ILE A 39 1.31 -3.20 -3.14
C ILE A 39 0.63 -3.61 -4.45
N ILE A 40 0.83 -4.84 -4.93
CA ILE A 40 0.12 -5.35 -6.13
C ILE A 40 -1.39 -5.30 -5.90
N GLN A 41 -1.88 -5.73 -4.74
CA GLN A 41 -3.31 -5.67 -4.43
C GLN A 41 -3.87 -4.25 -4.35
N GLN A 42 -3.06 -3.26 -3.94
CA GLN A 42 -3.44 -1.84 -3.90
C GLN A 42 -3.42 -1.21 -5.30
N LEU A 43 -2.49 -1.62 -6.16
CA LEU A 43 -2.47 -1.22 -7.58
C LEU A 43 -3.72 -1.70 -8.33
N ASP A 44 -4.21 -2.90 -8.00
CA ASP A 44 -5.46 -3.46 -8.55
C ASP A 44 -6.74 -2.91 -7.88
N ASP A 45 -6.65 -1.86 -7.03
CA ASP A 45 -7.83 -1.30 -6.40
C ASP A 45 -8.72 -0.57 -7.42
N ALA A 46 -10.04 -0.80 -7.33
CA ALA A 46 -11.03 -0.18 -8.21
C ALA A 46 -11.12 1.34 -8.02
N ALA A 47 -10.70 1.86 -6.86
CA ALA A 47 -10.68 3.28 -6.59
C ALA A 47 -9.34 3.89 -7.07
N GLY A 48 -9.41 4.78 -8.06
CA GLY A 48 -8.23 5.38 -8.70
C GLY A 48 -7.37 6.24 -7.77
N ASP A 49 -7.94 6.78 -6.70
CA ASP A 49 -7.22 7.50 -5.65
C ASP A 49 -6.35 6.56 -4.82
N VAL A 50 -6.84 5.35 -4.52
CA VAL A 50 -6.09 4.31 -3.79
C VAL A 50 -4.98 3.73 -4.65
N SER A 51 -5.30 3.28 -5.88
CA SER A 51 -4.28 2.72 -6.79
C SER A 51 -3.26 3.78 -7.21
N GLY A 52 -3.67 5.05 -7.35
CA GLY A 52 -2.78 6.17 -7.60
C GLY A 52 -1.78 6.45 -6.47
N LEU A 53 -2.12 6.16 -5.21
CA LEU A 53 -1.16 6.21 -4.10
C LEU A 53 -0.16 5.06 -4.17
N ALA A 54 -0.61 3.86 -4.53
CA ALA A 54 0.25 2.66 -4.55
C ALA A 54 1.36 2.70 -5.62
N VAL A 55 1.23 3.59 -6.62
CA VAL A 55 2.26 3.83 -7.65
C VAL A 55 3.38 4.76 -7.15
N LYS A 56 3.14 5.54 -6.10
CA LYS A 56 4.10 6.53 -5.57
C LYS A 56 5.10 5.88 -4.63
#